data_AF-A0A7C3YX52-F1
#
_entry.id   AF-A0A7C3YX52-F1
#
_cell.length_a   1.000
_cell.length_b   1.000
_cell.length_c   1.000
_cell.angle_alpha   90.00
_cell.angle_beta   90.00
_cell.angle_gamma   90.00
#
_symmetry.space_group_name_H-M   'P 1'
#
loop_
_entity.id
_entity.type
_entity.pdbx_description
1 polymer ?
#
loop_
_entity_poly.entity_id
_entity_poly.type
_entity_poly.pdbx_seq_one_letter_code
_entity_poly.pdbx_strand_id
1 'polypeptide(L)'
;RIGRGPGSGHGGTSTKGHKGQKARSGGAKGKGFEGGQMPLTRRIPKRGFTNPFRKEYAIVHLSDLERFKGREMVDVEDFRSSGLVKDLKDGIKLLSDGEIDFPIRVRVHKASEKAKEKIERAGGKVEIIE
;
A
#
# COMPACT_ATOMS: atom_id res chain seq x y z
N ARG A 1 -17.95 -23.42 -23.31
CA ARG A 1 -18.82 -23.73 -22.14
C ARG A 1 -18.44 -25.10 -21.60
N ILE A 2 -18.24 -25.25 -20.28
CA ILE A 2 -17.82 -26.52 -19.65
C ILE A 2 -18.97 -27.55 -19.74
N GLY A 3 -18.64 -28.84 -19.91
CA GLY A 3 -19.61 -29.93 -19.95
C GLY A 3 -20.46 -29.98 -21.23
N ARG A 4 -19.99 -29.37 -22.35
CA ARG A 4 -20.71 -29.31 -23.63
C ARG A 4 -19.94 -30.00 -24.75
N GLY A 5 -19.76 -31.31 -24.62
CA GLY A 5 -19.18 -32.17 -25.65
C GLY A 5 -17.65 -32.31 -25.60
N PRO A 6 -17.10 -33.34 -26.29
CA PRO A 6 -15.70 -33.74 -26.19
C PRO A 6 -14.72 -32.81 -26.93
N GLY A 7 -15.15 -32.10 -27.98
CA GLY A 7 -14.26 -31.25 -28.80
C GLY A 7 -13.57 -30.11 -28.05
N SER A 8 -14.06 -29.76 -26.85
CA SER A 8 -13.45 -28.77 -25.97
C SER A 8 -12.48 -29.35 -24.93
N GLY A 9 -12.35 -30.68 -24.83
CA GLY A 9 -11.61 -31.38 -23.76
C GLY A 9 -12.24 -31.31 -22.37
N HIS A 10 -13.30 -30.50 -22.19
CA HIS A 10 -13.96 -30.25 -20.90
C HIS A 10 -15.34 -30.92 -20.78
N GLY A 11 -15.63 -31.91 -21.61
CA GLY A 11 -16.93 -32.56 -21.72
C GLY A 11 -17.23 -33.53 -20.57
N GLY A 12 -16.45 -34.60 -20.44
CA GLY A 12 -16.77 -35.75 -19.57
C GLY A 12 -16.84 -35.39 -18.08
N THR A 13 -15.70 -35.08 -17.47
CA THR A 13 -15.62 -34.79 -16.02
C THR A 13 -15.70 -33.30 -15.70
N SER A 14 -15.91 -32.45 -16.72
CA SER A 14 -15.99 -31.00 -16.54
C SER A 14 -14.82 -30.46 -15.71
N THR A 15 -13.60 -30.94 -15.98
CA THR A 15 -12.33 -30.65 -15.27
C THR A 15 -12.25 -31.02 -13.79
N LYS A 16 -13.23 -31.75 -13.24
CA LYS A 16 -13.25 -32.14 -11.83
C LYS A 16 -12.65 -33.52 -11.51
N GLY A 17 -12.27 -34.28 -12.53
CA GLY A 17 -11.87 -35.68 -12.38
C GLY A 17 -13.06 -36.61 -12.13
N HIS A 18 -12.80 -37.91 -11.91
CA HIS A 18 -13.86 -38.94 -11.90
C HIS A 18 -14.63 -39.03 -10.57
N LYS A 19 -13.92 -39.22 -9.45
CA LYS A 19 -14.50 -39.51 -8.14
C LYS A 19 -13.80 -38.71 -7.04
N GLY A 20 -14.47 -38.57 -5.90
CA GLY A 20 -13.95 -37.87 -4.73
C GLY A 20 -14.81 -36.67 -4.33
N GLN A 21 -14.54 -36.12 -3.14
CA GLN A 21 -15.34 -35.04 -2.57
C GLN A 21 -15.37 -33.78 -3.46
N LYS A 22 -14.25 -33.41 -4.08
CA LYS A 22 -14.14 -32.23 -4.97
C LYS A 22 -14.93 -32.37 -6.28
N ALA A 23 -15.28 -33.60 -6.68
CA ALA A 23 -16.04 -33.86 -7.89
C ALA A 23 -17.57 -33.79 -7.67
N ARG A 24 -18.04 -33.71 -6.43
CA ARG A 24 -19.47 -33.61 -6.08
C ARG A 24 -19.96 -32.15 -6.11
N SER A 25 -21.27 -31.98 -6.24
CA SER A 25 -21.94 -30.69 -6.03
C SER A 25 -21.87 -30.30 -4.55
N GLY A 26 -21.79 -29.00 -4.25
CA GLY A 26 -21.75 -28.50 -2.86
C GLY A 26 -20.36 -28.08 -2.35
N GLY A 27 -19.32 -28.18 -3.18
CA GLY A 27 -18.00 -27.60 -2.89
C GLY A 27 -17.07 -28.49 -2.06
N ALA A 28 -15.83 -28.02 -1.91
CA ALA A 28 -14.78 -28.70 -1.16
C ALA A 28 -14.77 -28.26 0.32
N LYS A 29 -13.88 -28.86 1.12
CA LYS A 29 -13.60 -28.41 2.49
C LYS A 29 -13.13 -26.93 2.48
N GLY A 30 -13.39 -26.21 3.57
CA GLY A 30 -13.00 -24.81 3.72
C GLY A 30 -11.49 -24.59 3.60
N LYS A 31 -11.08 -23.38 3.20
CA LYS A 31 -9.67 -23.04 2.90
C LYS A 31 -8.68 -23.32 4.04
N GLY A 32 -9.12 -23.29 5.30
CA GLY A 32 -8.30 -23.56 6.48
C GLY A 32 -8.33 -25.01 6.99
N PHE A 33 -8.95 -25.96 6.26
CA PHE A 33 -9.03 -27.35 6.68
C PHE A 33 -7.80 -28.15 6.22
N GLU A 34 -7.05 -28.68 7.17
CA GLU A 34 -5.80 -29.44 6.93
C GLU A 34 -5.99 -30.96 7.17
N GLY A 35 -7.13 -31.52 6.76
CA GLY A 35 -7.33 -32.97 6.78
C GLY A 35 -7.60 -33.59 8.16
N GLY A 36 -7.96 -32.78 9.16
CA GLY A 36 -8.16 -33.22 10.55
C GLY A 36 -7.03 -32.83 11.51
N GLN A 37 -5.90 -32.36 10.97
CA GLN A 37 -4.85 -31.71 11.75
C GLN A 37 -5.33 -30.36 12.30
N MET A 38 -4.75 -29.91 13.43
CA MET A 38 -4.95 -28.54 13.91
C MET A 38 -4.49 -27.51 12.87
N PRO A 39 -5.38 -26.62 12.38
CA PRO A 39 -5.02 -25.62 11.39
C PRO A 39 -3.91 -24.69 11.84
N LEU A 40 -3.09 -24.22 10.90
CA LEU A 40 -1.96 -23.32 11.17
C LEU A 40 -2.37 -22.09 12.00
N THR A 41 -3.53 -21.50 11.71
CA THR A 41 -4.06 -20.32 12.43
C THR A 41 -4.33 -20.57 13.91
N ARG A 42 -4.53 -21.83 14.33
CA ARG A 42 -4.67 -22.22 15.74
C ARG A 42 -3.35 -22.63 16.39
N ARG A 43 -2.36 -23.02 15.59
CA ARG A 43 -1.01 -23.38 16.05
C ARG A 43 -0.16 -22.16 16.39
N ILE A 44 -0.37 -21.06 15.67
CA ILE A 44 0.37 -19.81 15.88
C ILE A 44 -0.25 -19.02 17.04
N PRO A 45 0.53 -18.53 18.01
CA PRO A 45 0.00 -17.72 19.10
C PRO A 45 -0.50 -16.36 18.59
N LYS A 46 -1.55 -15.83 19.22
CA LYS A 46 -1.95 -14.43 19.02
C LYS A 46 -0.88 -13.52 19.61
N ARG A 47 -0.44 -12.51 18.87
CA ARG A 47 0.63 -11.59 19.30
C ARG A 47 0.22 -10.14 19.08
N GLY A 48 0.50 -9.30 20.06
CA GLY A 48 0.28 -7.84 20.01
C GLY A 48 -1.17 -7.41 20.20
N PHE A 49 -1.39 -6.11 20.05
CA PHE A 49 -2.69 -5.45 20.04
C PHE A 49 -2.67 -4.32 18.99
N THR A 50 -3.85 -3.90 18.54
CA THR A 50 -3.98 -2.79 17.58
C THR A 50 -4.22 -1.50 18.36
N ASN A 51 -3.35 -0.51 18.18
CA ASN A 51 -3.52 0.81 18.81
C ASN A 51 -4.64 1.61 18.10
N PRO A 52 -5.74 2.00 18.78
CA PRO A 52 -6.81 2.78 18.17
C PRO A 52 -6.42 4.23 17.87
N PHE A 53 -5.38 4.77 18.52
CA PHE A 53 -4.89 6.14 18.35
C PHE A 53 -3.64 6.21 17.45
N ARG A 54 -3.45 5.21 16.58
CA ARG A 54 -2.32 5.20 15.65
C ARG A 54 -2.49 6.33 14.64
N LYS A 55 -1.60 7.33 14.70
CA LYS A 55 -1.52 8.37 13.68
C LYS A 55 -0.81 7.85 12.43
N GLU A 56 -1.45 7.97 11.28
CA GLU A 56 -0.91 7.67 9.96
C GLU A 56 -0.75 8.95 9.16
N TYR A 57 0.43 9.17 8.60
CA TYR A 57 0.69 10.32 7.74
C TYR A 57 0.64 9.89 6.27
N ALA A 58 0.18 10.78 5.39
CA ALA A 58 0.43 10.68 3.97
C ALA A 58 1.94 10.87 3.70
N ILE A 59 2.54 9.96 2.95
CA ILE A 59 3.97 9.96 2.69
C ILE A 59 4.23 10.68 1.37
N VAL A 60 5.18 11.61 1.38
CA VAL A 60 5.70 12.27 0.19
C VAL A 60 7.22 12.12 0.19
N HIS A 61 7.80 11.80 -0.97
CA HIS A 61 9.24 11.65 -1.14
C HIS A 61 9.87 12.90 -1.76
N LEU A 62 11.20 13.03 -1.69
CA LEU A 62 11.90 14.16 -2.33
C LEU A 62 11.81 14.09 -3.85
N SER A 63 11.81 12.88 -4.42
CA SER A 63 11.61 12.66 -5.86
C SER A 63 10.28 13.22 -6.37
N ASP A 64 9.23 13.20 -5.55
CA ASP A 64 7.92 13.75 -5.92
C ASP A 64 7.96 15.30 -6.03
N LEU A 65 8.92 15.95 -5.37
CA LEU A 65 9.06 17.40 -5.38
C LEU A 65 9.53 17.94 -6.74
N GLU A 66 10.12 17.10 -7.60
CA GLU A 66 10.49 17.49 -8.96
C GLU A 66 9.32 18.06 -9.77
N ARG A 67 8.08 17.63 -9.47
CA ARG A 67 6.86 18.14 -10.12
C ARG A 67 6.59 19.61 -9.82
N PHE A 68 7.17 20.14 -8.74
CA PHE A 68 7.04 21.53 -8.32
C PHE A 68 8.28 22.36 -8.66
N LYS A 69 9.16 21.86 -9.52
CA LYS A 69 10.34 22.59 -9.99
C LYS A 69 9.91 23.94 -10.59
N GLY A 70 10.51 25.01 -10.09
CA GLY A 70 10.17 26.40 -10.48
C GLY A 70 9.12 27.08 -9.60
N ARG A 71 8.53 26.38 -8.63
CA ARG A 71 7.74 27.01 -7.57
C ARG A 71 8.64 27.37 -6.39
N GLU A 72 8.44 28.57 -5.84
CA GLU A 72 9.18 29.01 -4.65
C GLU A 72 8.75 28.24 -3.39
N MET A 73 7.47 27.84 -3.33
CA MET A 73 6.86 27.25 -2.17
C MET A 73 5.81 26.19 -2.53
N VAL A 74 5.75 25.13 -1.74
CA VAL A 74 4.78 24.03 -1.85
C VAL A 74 4.06 23.87 -0.52
N ASP A 75 2.74 24.03 -0.57
CA ASP A 75 1.86 23.88 0.59
C ASP A 75 1.02 22.59 0.53
N VAL A 76 0.27 22.31 1.60
CA VAL A 76 -0.57 21.12 1.71
C VAL A 76 -1.60 21.00 0.56
N GLU A 77 -2.14 22.14 0.11
CA GLU A 77 -3.08 22.21 -1.00
C GLU A 77 -2.44 21.87 -2.36
N ASP A 78 -1.16 22.17 -2.54
CA ASP A 78 -0.41 21.82 -3.74
C ASP A 78 -0.17 20.33 -3.86
N PHE A 79 0.12 19.67 -2.74
CA PHE A 79 0.21 18.20 -2.69
C PHE A 79 -1.12 17.52 -3.02
N ARG A 80 -2.24 18.15 -2.66
CA ARG A 80 -3.58 17.64 -2.97
C ARG A 80 -3.98 17.89 -4.43
N SER A 81 -3.76 19.10 -4.94
CA SER A 81 -4.10 19.49 -6.31
C SER A 81 -3.25 18.78 -7.36
N SER A 82 -1.97 18.51 -7.06
CA SER A 82 -1.08 17.69 -7.89
C SER A 82 -1.44 16.20 -7.90
N GLY A 83 -2.38 15.77 -7.05
CA GLY A 83 -2.80 14.37 -6.93
C GLY A 83 -1.77 13.46 -6.23
N LEU A 84 -0.69 14.02 -5.66
CA LEU A 84 0.29 13.27 -4.87
C LEU A 84 -0.32 12.75 -3.58
N VAL A 85 -1.18 13.54 -2.95
CA VAL A 85 -1.89 13.17 -1.72
C VAL A 85 -3.40 13.19 -2.00
N LYS A 86 -4.02 12.01 -2.01
CA LYS A 86 -5.49 11.88 -2.14
C LYS A 86 -6.20 12.06 -0.81
N ASP A 87 -5.67 11.42 0.23
CA ASP A 87 -6.15 11.49 1.59
C ASP A 87 -5.01 11.93 2.49
N LEU A 88 -5.25 12.98 3.26
CA LEU A 88 -4.28 13.58 4.17
C LEU A 88 -4.01 12.69 5.39
N LYS A 89 -4.92 11.78 5.73
CA LYS A 89 -4.86 11.01 6.98
C LYS A 89 -4.68 11.97 8.17
N ASP A 90 -3.64 11.78 9.00
CA ASP A 90 -3.26 12.68 10.11
C ASP A 90 -2.24 13.78 9.71
N GLY A 91 -2.00 13.98 8.41
CA GLY A 91 -1.11 15.02 7.86
C GLY A 91 -0.06 14.47 6.89
N ILE A 92 0.80 15.35 6.36
CA ILE A 92 1.85 14.97 5.40
C ILE A 92 3.19 14.78 6.10
N LYS A 93 3.86 13.66 5.82
CA LYS A 93 5.24 13.38 6.23
C LYS A 93 6.17 13.33 5.03
N LEU A 94 7.18 14.19 5.04
CA LEU A 94 8.24 14.21 4.04
C LEU A 94 9.36 13.21 4.38
N LEU A 95 9.74 12.38 3.41
CA LEU A 95 10.82 11.40 3.52
C LEU A 95 11.93 11.66 2.52
N SER A 96 13.15 11.22 2.84
CA SER A 96 14.39 11.58 2.15
C SER A 96 14.71 10.74 0.90
N ASP A 97 13.73 10.04 0.35
CA ASP A 97 13.94 9.19 -0.83
C ASP A 97 13.95 10.05 -2.10
N GLY A 98 14.93 9.84 -2.97
CA GLY A 98 15.24 10.72 -4.10
C GLY A 98 16.29 11.80 -3.81
N GLU A 99 16.61 12.57 -4.85
CA GLU A 99 17.54 13.68 -4.86
C GLU A 99 16.83 14.98 -5.21
N ILE A 100 17.40 16.12 -4.80
CA ILE A 100 16.85 17.43 -5.08
C ILE A 100 17.99 18.39 -5.35
N ASP A 101 17.97 18.98 -6.56
CA ASP A 101 19.04 19.85 -7.06
C ASP A 101 18.61 21.32 -7.15
N PHE A 102 17.42 21.64 -6.62
CA PHE A 102 16.86 22.99 -6.68
C PHE A 102 16.33 23.43 -5.31
N PRO A 103 16.41 24.74 -5.00
CA PRO A 103 15.89 25.26 -3.75
C PRO A 103 14.36 25.27 -3.78
N ILE A 104 13.73 24.72 -2.75
CA ILE A 104 12.27 24.73 -2.58
C ILE A 104 11.90 24.95 -1.12
N ARG A 105 10.84 25.75 -0.86
CA ARG A 105 10.24 25.86 0.47
C ARG A 105 9.08 24.88 0.59
N VAL A 106 9.12 23.98 1.55
CA VAL A 106 8.12 22.92 1.71
C VAL A 106 7.46 23.02 3.07
N ARG A 107 6.12 23.14 3.07
CA ARG A 107 5.29 23.13 4.27
C ARG A 107 4.62 21.78 4.49
N VAL A 108 4.97 21.11 5.58
CA VAL A 108 4.50 19.74 5.90
C VAL A 108 4.28 19.57 7.40
N HIS A 109 3.56 18.52 7.81
CA HIS A 109 3.26 18.28 9.23
C HIS A 109 4.41 17.54 9.94
N LYS A 110 5.14 16.70 9.20
CA LYS A 110 6.37 16.06 9.68
C LYS A 110 7.40 15.94 8.55
N ALA A 111 8.68 15.91 8.91
CA ALA A 111 9.77 15.60 7.99
C ALA A 111 10.80 14.72 8.69
N SER A 112 11.42 13.79 7.96
CA SER A 112 12.60 13.08 8.48
C SER A 112 13.81 14.02 8.54
N GLU A 113 14.72 13.78 9.49
CA GLU A 113 15.94 14.58 9.65
C GLU A 113 16.76 14.62 8.36
N LYS A 114 16.99 13.45 7.76
CA LYS A 114 17.68 13.33 6.46
C LYS A 114 17.00 14.09 5.32
N ALA A 115 15.67 14.25 5.35
CA ALA A 115 14.96 15.00 4.31
C ALA A 115 15.18 16.50 4.46
N LYS A 116 15.19 16.99 5.72
CA LYS A 116 15.52 18.38 6.02
C LYS A 116 16.94 18.72 5.57
N GLU A 117 17.92 17.90 5.94
CA GLU A 117 19.32 18.08 5.56
C GLU A 117 19.51 18.15 4.05
N LYS A 118 18.88 17.23 3.29
CA LYS A 118 18.96 17.22 1.83
C LYS A 118 18.37 18.49 1.20
N ILE A 119 17.23 18.96 1.72
CA ILE A 119 16.58 20.18 1.23
C ILE A 119 17.39 21.42 1.57
N GLU A 120 17.92 21.52 2.80
CA GLU A 120 18.77 22.63 3.22
C GLU A 120 20.07 22.68 2.41
N ARG A 121 20.66 21.51 2.09
CA ARG A 121 21.83 21.40 1.21
C ARG A 121 21.55 21.89 -0.22
N ALA A 122 20.32 21.71 -0.71
CA ALA A 122 19.87 22.24 -1.99
C ALA A 122 19.46 23.73 -1.94
N GLY A 123 19.61 24.39 -0.78
CA GLY A 123 19.25 25.80 -0.57
C GLY A 123 17.76 26.04 -0.31
N GLY A 124 17.00 24.99 -0.02
CA GLY A 124 15.58 25.06 0.35
C GLY A 124 15.35 25.21 1.85
N LYS A 125 14.07 25.20 2.27
CA LYS A 125 13.67 25.27 3.68
C LYS A 125 12.45 24.38 3.93
N VAL A 126 12.44 23.64 5.03
CA VAL A 126 11.28 22.87 5.47
C VAL A 126 10.61 23.56 6.66
N GLU A 127 9.34 23.92 6.50
CA GLU A 127 8.50 24.52 7.55
C GLU A 127 7.52 23.45 8.07
N ILE A 128 7.53 23.23 9.39
CA ILE A 128 6.62 22.28 10.03
C ILE A 128 5.38 23.03 10.47
N ILE A 129 4.22 22.63 9.93
CA ILE A 129 2.91 23.12 10.37
C ILE A 129 2.38 22.16 11.44
N GLU A 130 1.77 22.69 12.50
CA GLU A 130 1.09 21.91 13.55
C GLU A 130 -0.30 21.41 13.12
#